data_AF-A0A973I5T2-F1
#
_entry.id   AF-A0A973I5T2-F1
#
_cell.length_a   1.000
_cell.length_b   1.000
_cell.length_c   1.000
_cell.angle_alpha   90.00
_cell.angle_beta   90.00
_cell.angle_gamma   90.00
#
_symmetry.space_group_name_H-M   'P 1'
#
loop_
_entity.id
_entity.type
_entity.pdbx_description
1 polymer ?
#
loop_
_entity_poly.entity_id
_entity_poly.type
_entity_poly.pdbx_seq_one_letter_code
_entity_poly.pdbx_strand_id
1 'polypeptide(L)'
;NISAKLVYNYSDFYFDGGRYDNNQIAGVPKHLAQFELQYQTDSGIYIAPSIKWQPSDTPVDHANSQFQDAYHIVSLKFAYQVNDSLKVYADMENITDQAYQTSYVIRGFSKPSQPTFLPGFGPSYSIGLNYQF
;
A
#
# COMPACT_ATOMS: atom_id res chain seq x y z
N ASN A 1 -17.73 -19.38 0.17
CA ASN A 1 -17.57 -18.44 -0.95
C ASN A 1 -16.17 -17.84 -0.95
N ILE A 2 -15.43 -17.97 -2.05
CA ILE A 2 -14.09 -17.39 -2.24
C ILE A 2 -14.16 -16.37 -3.37
N SER A 3 -13.52 -15.21 -3.20
CA SER A 3 -13.30 -14.24 -4.27
C SER A 3 -11.91 -13.62 -4.17
N ALA A 4 -11.39 -13.06 -5.25
CA ALA A 4 -10.09 -12.40 -5.25
C ALA A 4 -10.15 -11.11 -6.07
N LYS A 5 -9.33 -10.13 -5.67
CA LYS A 5 -9.13 -8.87 -6.37
C LYS A 5 -7.64 -8.66 -6.60
N LEU A 6 -7.28 -8.28 -7.81
CA LEU A 6 -5.92 -7.95 -8.20
C LEU A 6 -5.94 -6.68 -9.04
N VAL A 7 -5.09 -5.73 -8.69
CA VAL A 7 -4.80 -4.54 -9.50
C VAL A 7 -3.29 -4.45 -9.65
N TYR A 8 -2.82 -4.28 -10.89
CA TYR A 8 -1.41 -4.08 -11.20
C TYR A 8 -1.24 -2.88 -12.12
N ASN A 9 -0.34 -1.99 -11.75
CA ASN A 9 0.03 -0.82 -12.54
C ASN A 9 1.48 -0.95 -12.99
N TYR A 10 1.70 -0.73 -14.29
CA TYR A 10 3.00 -0.55 -14.90
C TYR A 10 3.13 0.89 -15.38
N SER A 11 4.18 1.59 -14.95
CA SER A 11 4.42 2.99 -15.28
C SER A 11 5.76 3.15 -15.98
N ASP A 12 5.73 3.62 -17.23
CA ASP A 12 6.92 3.81 -18.07
C ASP A 12 7.01 5.28 -18.50
N PHE A 13 7.09 6.17 -17.53
CA PHE A 13 7.04 7.61 -17.74
C PHE A 13 8.41 8.23 -17.58
N TYR A 14 8.91 8.82 -18.65
CA TYR A 14 10.21 9.46 -18.73
C TYR A 14 10.06 10.87 -19.32
N PHE A 15 10.99 11.75 -18.97
CA PHE A 15 11.10 13.03 -19.66
C PHE A 15 11.60 12.82 -21.08
N ASP A 16 10.93 13.47 -22.03
CA ASP A 16 11.33 13.56 -23.44
C ASP A 16 11.89 14.98 -23.67
N GLY A 17 13.19 15.13 -23.42
CA GLY A 17 13.91 16.40 -23.52
C GLY A 17 13.99 17.24 -22.24
N GLY A 18 14.73 18.35 -22.33
CA GLY A 18 14.95 19.29 -21.23
C GLY A 18 16.06 18.87 -20.26
N ARG A 19 16.09 19.47 -19.06
CA ARG A 19 17.16 19.25 -18.06
C ARG A 19 17.23 17.81 -17.55
N TYR A 20 16.10 17.10 -17.55
CA TYR A 20 15.96 15.76 -17.00
C TYR A 20 15.74 14.72 -18.10
N ASP A 21 16.18 15.00 -19.32
CA ASP A 21 15.98 14.12 -20.47
C ASP A 21 16.37 12.66 -20.16
N ASN A 22 15.52 11.71 -20.55
CA ASN A 22 15.62 10.28 -20.28
C ASN A 22 15.54 9.86 -18.79
N ASN A 23 15.32 10.77 -17.85
CA ASN A 23 15.05 10.42 -16.46
C ASN A 23 13.59 10.01 -16.28
N GLN A 24 13.34 9.06 -15.37
CA GLN A 24 12.01 8.66 -14.97
C GLN A 24 11.34 9.80 -14.19
N ILE A 25 10.04 10.02 -14.45
CA ILE A 25 9.24 10.97 -13.68
C ILE A 25 9.13 10.48 -12.23
N ALA A 26 9.71 11.23 -11.30
CA ALA A 26 9.62 10.97 -9.87
C ALA A 26 8.19 11.04 -9.35
N GLY A 27 7.92 10.31 -8.25
CA GLY A 27 6.57 10.21 -7.69
C GLY A 27 5.78 9.02 -8.18
N VAL A 28 6.23 8.36 -9.24
CA VAL A 28 5.46 7.31 -9.91
C VAL A 28 6.23 5.99 -9.86
N PRO A 29 5.78 5.02 -9.04
CA PRO A 29 6.37 3.69 -9.03
C PRO A 29 6.24 3.01 -10.39
N LYS A 30 7.31 2.38 -10.84
CA LYS A 30 7.31 1.58 -12.08
C LYS A 30 6.34 0.41 -11.99
N HIS A 31 6.28 -0.22 -10.82
CA HIS A 31 5.44 -1.36 -10.54
C HIS A 31 4.70 -1.13 -9.22
N LEU A 32 3.37 -1.25 -9.25
CA LEU A 32 2.55 -1.24 -8.05
C LEU A 32 1.43 -2.26 -8.18
N ALA A 33 1.46 -3.28 -7.32
CA ALA A 33 0.45 -4.32 -7.25
C ALA A 33 -0.35 -4.23 -5.95
N GLN A 34 -1.63 -4.56 -6.02
CA GLN A 34 -2.50 -4.75 -4.87
C GLN A 34 -3.32 -6.01 -5.07
N PHE A 35 -3.26 -6.92 -4.11
CA PHE A 35 -3.98 -8.20 -4.14
C PHE A 35 -4.73 -8.42 -2.83
N GLU A 36 -5.96 -8.91 -2.92
CA GLU A 36 -6.79 -9.30 -1.77
C GLU A 36 -7.49 -10.62 -2.09
N LEU A 37 -7.39 -11.59 -1.19
CA LEU A 37 -8.14 -12.84 -1.24
C LEU A 37 -9.23 -12.77 -0.18
N GLN A 38 -10.48 -12.99 -0.53
CA GLN A 38 -11.61 -12.98 0.40
C GLN A 38 -12.22 -14.36 0.52
N TYR A 39 -12.44 -14.81 1.75
CA TYR A 39 -13.13 -16.04 2.06
C TYR A 39 -14.26 -15.78 3.07
N GLN A 40 -15.48 -16.14 2.67
CA GLN A 40 -16.67 -16.08 3.50
C GLN A 40 -17.25 -17.49 3.64
N THR A 41 -17.52 -17.89 4.86
CA THR A 41 -18.23 -19.14 5.20
C THR A 41 -19.71 -18.87 5.46
N ASP A 42 -20.53 -19.91 5.31
CA ASP A 42 -21.95 -19.87 5.66
C ASP A 42 -22.15 -19.78 7.19
N SER A 43 -21.14 -20.18 7.98
CA SER A 43 -21.11 -20.00 9.43
C SER A 43 -20.80 -18.57 9.88
N GLY A 44 -20.74 -17.60 8.97
CA GLY A 44 -20.58 -16.19 9.29
C GLY A 44 -19.14 -15.68 9.42
N ILE A 45 -18.13 -16.53 9.21
CA ILE A 45 -16.71 -16.10 9.21
C ILE A 45 -16.35 -15.45 7.88
N TYR A 46 -15.77 -14.25 7.95
CA TYR A 46 -15.12 -13.52 6.87
C TYR A 46 -13.63 -13.36 7.17
N ILE A 47 -12.78 -13.70 6.22
CA ILE A 47 -11.34 -13.43 6.28
C ILE A 47 -10.87 -12.89 4.95
N ALA A 48 -10.06 -11.83 4.98
CA ALA A 48 -9.48 -11.23 3.79
C ALA A 48 -8.04 -10.76 4.00
N PRO A 49 -7.03 -11.63 3.79
CA PRO A 49 -5.64 -11.20 3.67
C PRO A 49 -5.45 -10.38 2.38
N SER A 50 -4.60 -9.37 2.46
CA SER A 50 -4.23 -8.53 1.34
C SER A 50 -2.75 -8.13 1.38
N ILE A 51 -2.22 -7.79 0.22
CA ILE A 51 -0.86 -7.28 0.06
C ILE A 51 -0.87 -6.09 -0.91
N LYS A 52 -0.21 -5.00 -0.53
CA LYS A 52 0.22 -3.92 -1.42
C LYS A 52 1.71 -4.09 -1.66
N TRP A 53 2.16 -4.06 -2.91
CA TRP A 53 3.55 -4.38 -3.24
C TRP A 53 4.11 -3.43 -4.31
N GLN A 54 5.20 -2.77 -3.94
CA GLN A 54 6.08 -2.02 -4.82
C GLN A 54 7.43 -2.76 -4.88
N PRO A 55 7.70 -3.57 -5.93
CA PRO A 55 8.87 -4.44 -6.00
C PRO A 55 10.18 -3.73 -6.35
N SER A 56 10.12 -2.45 -6.76
CA SER A 56 11.28 -1.69 -7.18
C SER A 56 11.30 -0.31 -6.52
N ASP A 57 12.49 0.23 -6.35
CA ASP A 57 12.67 1.58 -5.83
C ASP A 57 12.02 2.60 -6.76
N THR A 58 11.53 3.71 -6.19
CA THR A 58 10.84 4.77 -6.92
C THR A 58 11.61 6.08 -6.78
N PRO A 59 11.98 6.76 -7.88
CA PRO A 59 12.65 8.05 -7.78
C PRO A 59 11.77 9.08 -7.05
N VAL A 60 12.37 9.82 -6.11
CA VAL A 60 11.69 10.92 -5.40
C VAL A 60 12.06 12.30 -5.95
N ASP A 61 13.02 12.37 -6.87
CA ASP A 61 13.34 13.57 -7.64
C ASP A 61 13.52 13.30 -9.14
N HIS A 62 13.29 14.33 -9.96
CA HIS A 62 13.41 14.23 -11.42
C HIS A 62 14.86 14.04 -11.89
N ALA A 63 15.85 14.33 -11.04
CA ALA A 63 17.24 13.99 -11.28
C ALA A 63 17.53 12.49 -11.13
N ASN A 64 16.59 11.71 -10.58
CA ASN A 64 16.76 10.30 -10.21
C ASN A 64 18.00 10.05 -9.34
N SER A 65 18.24 10.94 -8.37
CA SER A 65 19.38 10.90 -7.46
C SER A 65 19.05 10.32 -6.10
N GLN A 66 17.76 10.32 -5.73
CA GLN A 66 17.24 9.73 -4.50
C GLN A 66 16.01 8.89 -4.81
N PHE A 67 15.79 7.86 -4.01
CA PHE A 67 14.74 6.88 -4.22
C PHE A 67 14.03 6.53 -2.91
N GLN A 68 12.75 6.19 -3.04
CA GLN A 68 11.98 5.47 -2.04
C GLN A 68 12.22 3.98 -2.27
N ASP A 69 12.61 3.27 -1.22
CA ASP A 69 12.89 1.84 -1.29
C ASP A 69 11.65 1.03 -1.70
N ALA A 70 11.88 -0.09 -2.39
CA ALA A 70 10.88 -1.12 -2.59
C ALA A 70 10.29 -1.59 -1.25
N TYR A 71 8.97 -1.80 -1.22
CA TYR A 71 8.28 -2.24 0.00
C TYR A 71 7.04 -3.08 -0.31
N HIS A 72 6.59 -3.81 0.69
CA HIS A 72 5.28 -4.46 0.67
C HIS A 72 4.60 -4.31 2.02
N ILE A 73 3.28 -4.15 2.00
CA ILE A 73 2.45 -4.06 3.19
C ILE A 73 1.48 -5.24 3.15
N VAL A 74 1.51 -6.07 4.19
CA VAL A 74 0.55 -7.14 4.38
C VAL A 74 -0.51 -6.67 5.38
N SER A 75 -1.77 -6.89 5.04
CA SER A 75 -2.92 -6.54 5.88
C SER A 75 -3.90 -7.71 5.98
N LEU A 76 -4.68 -7.77 7.04
CA LEU A 76 -5.68 -8.80 7.30
C LEU A 76 -6.96 -8.17 7.82
N LYS A 77 -8.06 -8.41 7.10
CA LYS A 77 -9.42 -8.13 7.61
C LYS A 77 -10.06 -9.41 8.08
N PHE A 78 -10.72 -9.35 9.22
CA PHE A 78 -11.49 -10.45 9.79
C PHE A 78 -12.85 -9.94 10.24
N ALA A 79 -13.91 -10.73 10.04
CA ALA A 79 -15.20 -10.48 10.67
C ALA A 79 -15.92 -11.78 10.99
N TYR A 80 -16.81 -11.72 11.97
CA TYR A 80 -17.63 -12.85 12.37
C TYR A 80 -19.06 -12.40 12.66
N GLN A 81 -20.02 -13.04 11.98
CA GLN A 81 -21.44 -12.90 12.28
C GLN A 81 -21.77 -13.74 13.52
N VAL A 82 -21.99 -13.10 14.66
CA VAL A 82 -22.27 -13.78 15.93
C VAL A 82 -23.70 -14.32 15.95
N ASN A 83 -24.65 -13.53 15.45
CA ASN A 83 -26.06 -13.87 15.25
C ASN A 83 -26.67 -12.88 14.23
N ASP A 84 -27.96 -12.98 13.92
CA ASP A 84 -28.62 -12.14 12.89
C ASP A 84 -28.50 -10.63 13.15
N SER A 85 -28.31 -10.21 14.40
CA SER A 85 -28.25 -8.79 14.79
C SER A 85 -26.84 -8.29 15.10
N LEU A 86 -25.84 -9.16 15.30
CA LEU A 86 -24.52 -8.78 15.79
C LEU A 86 -23.40 -9.34 14.92
N LYS A 87 -22.54 -8.43 14.44
CA LYS A 87 -21.30 -8.74 13.73
C LYS A 87 -20.12 -8.05 14.40
N VAL A 88 -19.02 -8.77 14.61
CA VAL A 88 -17.76 -8.21 15.08
C VAL A 88 -16.73 -8.22 13.95
N TYR A 89 -15.81 -7.27 13.96
CA TYR A 89 -14.77 -7.18 12.93
C TYR A 89 -13.45 -6.65 13.49
N ALA A 90 -12.36 -7.02 12.83
CA ALA A 90 -11.02 -6.51 13.06
C ALA A 90 -10.35 -6.18 11.71
N ASP A 91 -9.60 -5.09 11.68
CA ASP A 91 -8.74 -4.70 10.57
C ASP A 91 -7.32 -4.53 11.10
N MET A 92 -6.36 -5.17 10.43
CA MET A 92 -4.96 -5.17 10.81
C MET A 92 -4.14 -4.76 9.58
N GLU A 93 -3.40 -3.66 9.66
CA GLU A 93 -2.53 -3.21 8.58
C GLU A 93 -1.06 -3.28 8.97
N ASN A 94 -0.19 -3.51 7.98
CA ASN A 94 1.24 -3.62 8.16
C ASN A 94 1.64 -4.66 9.24
N ILE A 95 1.03 -5.84 9.20
CA ILE A 95 1.18 -6.88 10.22
C ILE A 95 2.61 -7.45 10.29
N THR A 96 3.42 -7.20 9.27
CA THR A 96 4.83 -7.62 9.18
C THR A 96 5.82 -6.57 9.66
N ASP A 97 5.34 -5.44 10.22
CA ASP A 97 6.17 -4.33 10.69
C ASP A 97 7.15 -3.82 9.63
N GLN A 98 6.67 -3.68 8.39
CA GLN A 98 7.46 -3.12 7.31
C GLN A 98 7.71 -1.63 7.61
N ALA A 99 8.98 -1.26 7.74
CA ALA A 99 9.40 0.13 7.66
C ALA A 99 9.31 0.61 6.20
N TYR A 100 8.54 1.66 5.95
CA TYR A 100 8.37 2.24 4.62
C TYR A 100 8.06 3.73 4.72
N GLN A 101 8.07 4.42 3.58
CA GLN A 101 7.66 5.82 3.47
C GLN A 101 6.28 5.89 2.81
N THR A 102 5.33 6.62 3.39
CA THR A 102 3.98 6.78 2.82
C THR A 102 3.95 7.78 1.69
N SER A 103 4.79 8.79 1.79
CA SER A 103 4.84 9.92 0.87
C SER A 103 6.22 10.56 0.90
N TYR A 104 6.48 11.37 -0.11
CA TYR A 104 7.71 12.12 -0.25
C TYR A 104 7.47 13.37 -1.07
N VAL A 105 8.36 14.36 -0.90
CA VAL A 105 8.28 15.62 -1.65
C VAL A 105 9.00 15.47 -2.98
N ILE A 106 8.24 15.55 -4.07
CA ILE A 106 8.78 15.50 -5.44
C ILE A 106 9.46 16.82 -5.76
N ARG A 107 10.71 16.75 -6.24
CA ARG A 107 11.52 17.93 -6.61
C ARG A 107 12.29 17.68 -7.91
N GLY A 108 12.85 18.74 -8.46
CA GLY A 108 13.80 18.62 -9.57
C GLY A 108 15.09 17.90 -9.17
N PHE A 109 15.62 18.19 -7.98
CA PHE A 109 16.80 17.54 -7.39
C PHE A 109 16.69 17.61 -5.86
N SER A 110 16.99 16.52 -5.17
CA SER A 110 16.92 16.43 -3.72
C SER A 110 18.32 16.51 -3.10
N LYS A 111 18.58 17.57 -2.32
CA LYS A 111 19.82 17.68 -1.55
C LYS A 111 19.76 16.73 -0.34
N PRO A 112 20.87 16.04 0.04
CA PRO A 112 20.88 15.12 1.17
C PRO A 112 20.43 15.74 2.51
N SER A 113 20.61 17.04 2.70
CA SER A 113 20.24 17.75 3.94
C SER A 113 18.76 18.14 4.02
N GLN A 114 17.95 17.86 3.00
CA GLN A 114 16.55 18.25 2.98
C GLN A 114 15.63 17.07 3.37
N PRO A 115 14.62 17.31 4.22
CA PRO A 115 13.63 16.30 4.51
C PRO A 115 12.84 15.96 3.25
N THR A 116 12.83 14.69 2.90
CA THR A 116 12.18 14.18 1.68
C THR A 116 11.05 13.21 1.98
N PHE A 117 11.15 12.42 3.05
CA PHE A 117 10.23 11.31 3.30
C PHE A 117 9.32 11.55 4.50
N LEU A 118 8.09 11.07 4.38
CA LEU A 118 7.17 10.87 5.50
C LEU A 118 7.11 9.38 5.84
N PRO A 119 7.44 8.98 7.08
CA PRO A 119 7.39 7.58 7.46
C PRO A 119 5.95 7.08 7.38
N GLY A 120 5.81 5.81 7.03
CA GLY A 120 4.55 5.11 7.15
C GLY A 120 4.25 4.67 8.57
N PHE A 121 2.98 4.34 8.81
CA PHE A 121 2.57 3.74 10.07
C PHE A 121 3.18 2.34 10.19
N GLY A 122 3.64 2.00 11.39
CA GLY A 122 3.94 0.62 11.77
C GLY A 122 2.65 -0.23 11.84
N PRO A 123 2.70 -1.40 12.48
CA PRO A 123 1.54 -2.27 12.64
C PRO A 123 0.37 -1.51 13.29
N SER A 124 -0.79 -1.54 12.65
CA SER A 124 -2.00 -0.86 13.11
C SER A 124 -3.16 -1.85 13.21
N TYR A 125 -4.00 -1.66 14.23
CA TYR A 125 -5.08 -2.59 14.55
C TYR A 125 -6.34 -1.82 14.92
N SER A 126 -7.47 -2.21 14.36
CA SER A 126 -8.79 -1.65 14.65
C SER A 126 -9.77 -2.79 14.89
N ILE A 127 -10.63 -2.65 15.90
CA ILE A 127 -11.67 -3.64 16.24
C ILE A 127 -13.00 -2.89 16.37
N GLY A 128 -14.09 -3.50 15.92
CA GLY A 128 -15.41 -2.92 16.05
C GLY A 128 -16.53 -3.94 16.02
N LEU A 129 -17.74 -3.45 16.22
CA LEU A 129 -18.97 -4.23 16.15
C LEU A 129 -20.05 -3.45 15.40
N ASN A 130 -20.91 -4.19 14.72
CA ASN A 130 -22.13 -3.69 14.10
C ASN A 130 -23.32 -4.40 14.76
N TYR A 131 -24.29 -3.62 15.20
CA TYR A 131 -25.53 -4.12 15.77
C TYR A 131 -26.74 -3.58 15.02
N GLN A 132 -27.65 -4.46 14.63
CA GLN A 132 -28.89 -4.12 13.95
C GLN A 132 -30.10 -4.43 14.84
N PHE A 133 -30.95 -3.43 15.05
CA PHE A 133 -32.20 -3.50 15.83
C PHE A 133 -33.35 -4.09 15.02
#